data_AF-A0A1C4LA04-F1
#
_entry.id   AF-A0A1C4LA04-F1
#
_cell.length_a   1.000
_cell.length_b   1.000
_cell.length_c   1.000
_cell.angle_alpha   90.00
_cell.angle_beta   90.00
_cell.angle_gamma   90.00
#
_symmetry.space_group_name_H-M   'P 1'
#
loop_
_entity.id
_entity.type
_entity.pdbx_description
1 polymer ?
#
loop_
_entity_poly.entity_id
_entity_poly.type
_entity_poly.pdbx_seq_one_letter_code
_entity_poly.pdbx_strand_id
1 'polypeptide(L)'
;MMNVEWSVVRPLLPVPGWLWGRGGQPEAYCPGRCWTRCVISLDNGIKWRAIPAGFPPRDRVYALFRRWRDHVLVKEFHDRLRGRVRGKTAREAEPTAGVVDSQSAKADAVVSADSRGFDGGKLINGRKRHVVVDTLGLLLGVMVTSADIGDRAAANAA
;
A
#
# COMPACT_ATOMS: atom_id res chain seq x y z
N MET A 1 10.96 -3.14 -14.23
CA MET A 1 9.63 -3.50 -14.74
C MET A 1 9.68 -3.39 -16.25
N MET A 2 9.57 -4.52 -16.95
CA MET A 2 9.68 -4.58 -18.42
C MET A 2 8.36 -4.13 -19.08
N ASN A 3 8.39 -3.76 -20.36
CA ASN A 3 7.20 -3.28 -21.10
C ASN A 3 6.00 -4.26 -21.06
N VAL A 4 6.26 -5.57 -20.93
CA VAL A 4 5.24 -6.63 -20.86
C VAL A 4 4.46 -6.59 -19.54
N GLU A 5 5.14 -6.57 -18.39
CA GLU A 5 4.49 -6.46 -17.08
C GLU A 5 3.65 -5.19 -17.00
N TRP A 6 4.18 -4.11 -17.58
CA TRP A 6 3.48 -2.83 -17.64
C TRP A 6 2.18 -2.90 -18.45
N SER A 7 2.15 -3.66 -19.54
CA SER A 7 0.94 -3.82 -20.36
C SER A 7 -0.22 -4.48 -19.60
N VAL A 8 0.08 -5.36 -18.64
CA VAL A 8 -0.91 -6.04 -17.79
C VAL A 8 -1.41 -5.14 -16.67
N VAL A 9 -0.51 -4.34 -16.09
CA VAL A 9 -0.80 -3.47 -14.94
C VAL A 9 -1.49 -2.18 -15.34
N ARG A 10 -1.11 -1.60 -16.48
CA ARG A 10 -1.61 -0.28 -16.94
C ARG A 10 -3.14 -0.16 -16.97
N PRO A 11 -3.91 -1.15 -17.49
CA PRO A 11 -5.37 -1.06 -17.52
C PRO A 11 -6.02 -1.06 -16.13
N LEU A 12 -5.31 -1.55 -15.11
CA LEU A 12 -5.82 -1.63 -13.75
C LEU A 12 -5.60 -0.33 -12.96
N LEU A 13 -4.74 0.57 -13.45
CA LEU A 13 -4.47 1.83 -12.77
C LEU A 13 -5.77 2.61 -12.58
N PRO A 14 -6.00 3.18 -11.38
CA PRO A 14 -7.06 4.14 -11.17
C PRO A 14 -6.80 5.33 -12.10
N VAL A 15 -7.81 5.67 -12.89
CA VAL A 15 -7.67 6.70 -13.90
C VAL A 15 -7.81 8.07 -13.21
N PRO A 16 -6.80 8.96 -13.30
CA PRO A 16 -6.91 10.30 -12.75
C PRO A 16 -8.12 11.03 -13.33
N GLY A 17 -8.85 11.80 -12.50
CA GLY A 17 -10.05 12.51 -12.94
C GLY A 17 -9.84 13.43 -14.16
N TRP A 18 -8.66 14.04 -14.32
CA TRP A 18 -8.35 14.88 -15.49
C TRP A 18 -8.36 14.11 -16.82
N LEU A 19 -8.08 12.80 -16.81
CA LEU A 19 -8.16 11.94 -18.00
C LEU A 19 -9.60 11.78 -18.50
N TRP A 20 -10.58 12.04 -17.63
CA TRP A 20 -12.01 12.07 -17.93
C TRP A 20 -12.58 13.49 -17.96
N GLY A 21 -11.72 14.51 -18.09
CA GLY A 21 -12.12 15.92 -18.07
C GLY A 21 -12.66 16.43 -16.72
N ARG A 22 -12.55 15.62 -15.66
CA ARG A 22 -12.96 15.96 -14.29
C ARG A 22 -11.71 16.18 -13.42
N GLY A 23 -10.99 17.27 -13.65
CA GLY A 23 -9.78 17.57 -12.88
C GLY A 23 -9.08 18.86 -13.30
N GLY A 24 -8.03 19.21 -12.56
CA GLY A 24 -7.14 20.33 -12.88
C GLY A 24 -6.09 19.98 -13.94
N GLN A 25 -4.95 20.68 -13.90
CA GLN A 25 -3.87 20.52 -14.87
C GLN A 25 -3.45 19.04 -15.06
N PRO A 26 -3.28 18.57 -16.32
CA PRO A 26 -2.79 17.24 -16.60
C PRO A 26 -1.48 16.91 -15.89
N GLU A 27 -1.30 15.66 -15.48
CA GLU A 27 -0.03 15.25 -14.91
C GLU A 27 1.09 15.34 -15.96
N ALA A 28 2.13 16.13 -15.64
CA ALA A 28 3.31 16.29 -16.50
C ALA A 28 4.12 14.99 -16.68
N TYR A 29 3.93 14.00 -15.80
CA TYR A 29 4.65 12.73 -15.82
C TYR A 29 3.68 11.57 -15.95
N CYS A 30 4.06 10.58 -16.76
CA CYS A 30 3.30 9.33 -16.91
C CYS A 30 3.10 8.67 -15.53
N PRO A 31 1.83 8.44 -15.09
CA PRO A 31 1.53 7.80 -13.81
C PRO A 31 2.24 6.46 -13.65
N GLY A 32 2.46 5.73 -14.73
CA GLY A 32 3.17 4.47 -14.72
C GLY A 32 4.64 4.52 -14.37
N ARG A 33 5.35 5.55 -14.81
CA ARG A 33 6.74 5.76 -14.41
C ARG A 33 6.83 6.17 -12.94
N CYS A 34 5.89 6.97 -12.46
CA CYS A 34 5.78 7.31 -11.05
C CYS A 34 5.43 6.09 -10.18
N TRP A 35 4.50 5.24 -10.63
CA TRP A 35 4.16 4.00 -9.92
C TRP A 35 5.32 3.01 -9.88
N THR A 36 5.94 2.74 -11.03
CA THR A 36 7.14 1.88 -11.13
C THR A 36 8.24 2.37 -10.19
N ARG A 37 8.39 3.69 -10.08
CA ARG A 37 9.29 4.33 -9.12
C ARG A 37 8.91 4.04 -7.67
N CYS A 38 7.63 4.15 -7.30
CA CYS A 38 7.15 3.81 -5.95
C CYS A 38 7.49 2.36 -5.59
N VAL A 39 7.26 1.41 -6.51
CA VAL A 39 7.56 -0.01 -6.29
C VAL A 39 9.06 -0.26 -6.06
N ILE A 40 9.94 0.30 -6.91
CA ILE A 40 11.40 0.20 -6.74
C ILE A 40 11.85 0.80 -5.40
N SER A 41 11.19 1.88 -4.97
CA SER A 41 11.51 2.50 -3.68
C SER A 41 11.18 1.58 -2.50
N LEU A 42 10.13 0.75 -2.58
CA LEU A 42 9.76 -0.20 -1.53
C LEU A 42 10.81 -1.29 -1.34
N ASP A 43 11.37 -1.82 -2.44
CA ASP A 43 12.41 -2.86 -2.45
C ASP A 43 13.69 -2.43 -1.69
N ASN A 44 14.00 -1.13 -1.71
CA ASN A 44 15.18 -0.57 -1.04
C ASN A 44 14.89 0.00 0.36
N GLY A 45 13.78 -0.38 1.00
CA GLY A 45 13.40 0.12 2.32
C GLY A 45 12.94 1.59 2.30
N ILE A 46 12.29 2.03 1.23
CA ILE A 46 11.72 3.38 1.08
C ILE A 46 12.81 4.48 1.07
N LYS A 47 14.00 4.16 0.54
CA LYS A 47 15.06 5.14 0.27
C LYS A 47 14.69 6.03 -0.92
N TRP A 48 13.86 7.04 -0.68
CA TRP A 48 13.46 8.00 -1.72
C TRP A 48 14.62 8.78 -2.35
N ARG A 49 15.81 8.78 -1.75
CA ARG A 49 17.04 9.36 -2.32
C ARG A 49 17.73 8.44 -3.34
N ALA A 50 17.50 7.14 -3.28
CA ALA A 50 18.10 6.15 -4.19
C ALA A 50 17.31 6.06 -5.49
N ILE A 51 17.13 7.19 -6.19
CA ILE A 51 16.41 7.25 -7.47
C ILE A 51 17.35 7.04 -8.66
N PRO A 52 17.29 5.90 -9.38
CA PRO A 52 17.89 5.78 -10.70
C PRO A 52 17.56 6.96 -11.61
N ALA A 53 18.58 7.43 -12.34
CA ALA A 53 18.41 8.44 -13.36
C ALA A 53 17.36 8.01 -14.41
N GLY A 54 16.59 8.96 -14.95
CA GLY A 54 15.54 8.72 -15.94
C GLY A 54 14.11 8.60 -15.41
N PHE A 55 13.93 8.56 -14.08
CA PHE A 55 12.61 8.67 -13.45
C PHE A 55 12.22 10.14 -13.16
N PRO A 56 10.91 10.44 -13.03
CA PRO A 56 10.46 11.76 -12.59
C PRO A 56 11.10 12.18 -11.25
N PRO A 57 11.25 13.49 -11.01
CA PRO A 57 11.75 14.02 -9.74
C PRO A 57 11.01 13.46 -8.52
N ARG A 58 11.75 13.24 -7.43
CA ARG A 58 11.25 12.59 -6.20
C ARG A 58 10.00 13.26 -5.63
N ASP A 59 10.02 14.59 -5.55
CA ASP A 59 8.93 15.42 -5.08
C ASP A 59 7.64 15.18 -5.87
N ARG A 60 7.75 15.02 -7.19
CA ARG A 60 6.60 14.76 -8.09
C ARG A 60 6.06 13.35 -7.92
N VAL A 61 6.95 12.36 -7.79
CA VAL A 61 6.55 10.97 -7.52
C VAL A 61 5.86 10.86 -6.17
N TYR A 62 6.42 11.49 -5.14
CA TYR A 62 5.83 11.49 -3.81
C TYR A 62 4.50 12.27 -3.78
N ALA A 63 4.39 13.38 -4.49
CA ALA A 63 3.14 14.12 -4.61
C ALA A 63 2.01 13.29 -5.25
N LEU A 64 2.32 12.54 -6.32
CA LEU A 64 1.37 11.59 -6.92
C LEU A 64 0.97 10.51 -5.91
N PHE A 65 1.95 9.87 -5.26
CA PHE A 65 1.69 8.82 -4.28
C PHE A 65 0.81 9.31 -3.13
N ARG A 66 1.12 10.48 -2.55
CA ARG A 66 0.29 11.08 -1.50
C ARG A 66 -1.13 11.31 -1.99
N ARG A 67 -1.32 11.91 -3.16
CA ARG A 67 -2.65 12.12 -3.75
C ARG A 67 -3.40 10.80 -3.91
N TRP A 68 -2.75 9.77 -4.43
CA TRP A 68 -3.36 8.45 -4.58
C TRP A 68 -3.74 7.81 -3.25
N ARG A 69 -2.88 7.94 -2.23
CA ARG A 69 -3.16 7.46 -0.88
C ARG A 69 -4.37 8.19 -0.29
N ASP A 70 -4.39 9.52 -0.38
CA ASP A 70 -5.42 10.36 0.22
C ASP A 70 -6.79 10.18 -0.47
N HIS A 71 -6.81 9.79 -1.75
CA HIS A 71 -8.01 9.42 -2.49
C HIS A 71 -8.27 7.90 -2.55
N VAL A 72 -7.59 7.09 -1.73
CA VAL A 72 -7.80 5.63 -1.62
C VAL A 72 -7.52 4.85 -2.93
N LEU A 73 -6.92 5.52 -3.93
CA LEU A 73 -6.59 4.95 -5.24
C LEU A 73 -5.53 3.84 -5.16
N VAL A 74 -4.64 3.88 -4.16
CA VAL A 74 -3.68 2.78 -3.92
C VAL A 74 -4.41 1.49 -3.56
N LYS A 75 -5.44 1.59 -2.69
CA LYS A 75 -6.27 0.45 -2.30
C LYS A 75 -7.09 -0.05 -3.49
N GLU A 76 -7.71 0.85 -4.24
CA GLU A 76 -8.46 0.49 -5.45
C GLU A 76 -7.59 -0.24 -6.49
N PHE A 77 -6.39 0.30 -6.76
CA PHE A 77 -5.43 -0.34 -7.66
C PHE A 77 -5.07 -1.75 -7.19
N HIS A 78 -4.76 -1.87 -5.90
CA HIS A 78 -4.45 -3.14 -5.27
C HIS A 78 -5.61 -4.15 -5.38
N ASP A 79 -6.85 -3.72 -5.13
CA ASP A 79 -8.03 -4.59 -5.17
C ASP A 79 -8.33 -5.08 -6.59
N ARG A 80 -8.18 -4.22 -7.60
CA ARG A 80 -8.27 -4.60 -9.02
C ARG A 80 -7.21 -5.65 -9.38
N LEU A 81 -5.97 -5.47 -8.91
CA LEU A 81 -4.88 -6.42 -9.14
C LEU A 81 -5.16 -7.76 -8.43
N ARG A 82 -5.60 -7.73 -7.18
CA ARG A 82 -6.02 -8.90 -6.41
C ARG A 82 -7.12 -9.68 -7.13
N GLY A 83 -8.18 -9.02 -7.58
CA GLY A 83 -9.25 -9.65 -8.35
C GLY A 83 -8.74 -10.34 -9.61
N ARG A 84 -7.79 -9.72 -10.33
CA ARG A 84 -7.18 -10.30 -11.53
C ARG A 84 -6.34 -11.54 -11.20
N VAL A 85 -5.58 -11.53 -10.10
CA VAL A 85 -4.80 -12.70 -9.65
C VAL A 85 -5.74 -13.83 -9.23
N ARG A 86 -6.81 -13.54 -8.49
CA ARG A 86 -7.81 -14.54 -8.07
C ARG A 86 -8.51 -15.19 -9.27
N GLY A 87 -8.91 -14.40 -10.26
CA GLY A 87 -9.52 -14.92 -11.48
C GLY A 87 -8.59 -15.86 -12.27
N LYS A 88 -7.27 -15.63 -12.26
CA LYS A 88 -6.30 -16.55 -12.87
C LYS A 88 -6.19 -17.90 -12.15
N THR A 89 -6.59 -17.96 -10.88
CA THR A 89 -6.63 -19.17 -10.06
C THR A 89 -8.05 -19.77 -9.98
N ALA A 90 -8.95 -19.38 -10.90
CA ALA A 90 -10.35 -19.82 -10.92
C ALA A 90 -11.09 -19.56 -9.59
N ARG A 91 -10.78 -18.43 -8.94
CA ARG A 91 -11.46 -17.95 -7.73
C ARG A 91 -12.22 -16.66 -8.03
N GLU A 92 -13.33 -16.47 -7.32
CA GLU A 92 -14.08 -15.22 -7.31
C GLU A 92 -13.20 -14.03 -6.90
N ALA A 93 -13.48 -12.85 -7.46
CA ALA A 93 -12.72 -11.64 -7.16
C ALA A 93 -12.80 -11.28 -5.67
N GLU A 94 -13.97 -11.43 -5.06
CA GLU A 94 -14.13 -11.27 -3.62
C GLU A 94 -13.80 -12.58 -2.87
N PRO A 95 -13.05 -12.50 -1.76
CA PRO A 95 -12.69 -13.67 -0.98
C PRO A 95 -13.85 -14.06 -0.06
N THR A 96 -13.99 -15.36 0.20
CA THR A 96 -14.99 -15.88 1.14
C THR A 96 -14.49 -15.93 2.58
N ALA A 97 -13.18 -15.90 2.77
CA ALA A 97 -12.54 -15.95 4.09
C ALA A 97 -11.24 -15.13 4.10
N GLY A 98 -10.92 -14.60 5.27
CA GLY A 98 -9.67 -13.90 5.55
C GLY A 98 -8.97 -14.49 6.77
N VAL A 99 -7.64 -14.55 6.72
CA VAL A 99 -6.76 -14.92 7.83
C VAL A 99 -6.15 -13.64 8.39
N VAL A 100 -6.28 -13.45 9.70
CA VAL A 100 -5.77 -12.28 10.41
C VAL A 100 -4.55 -12.69 11.21
N ASP A 101 -3.48 -11.91 11.11
CA ASP A 101 -2.32 -12.01 12.00
C ASP A 101 -1.84 -10.62 12.40
N SER A 102 -1.16 -10.53 13.56
CA SER A 102 -0.61 -9.28 14.03
C SER A 102 0.83 -9.37 14.52
N GLN A 103 1.59 -8.33 14.16
CA GLN A 103 3.00 -8.24 14.48
C GLN A 103 3.34 -6.90 15.11
N SER A 104 3.90 -6.96 16.31
CA SER A 104 4.48 -5.81 17.00
C SER A 104 5.89 -5.57 16.47
N ALA A 105 6.18 -4.33 16.09
CA ALA A 105 7.46 -3.87 15.61
C ALA A 105 7.97 -2.76 16.53
N LYS A 106 9.24 -2.88 16.94
CA LYS A 106 9.89 -1.87 17.79
C LYS A 106 9.90 -0.52 17.09
N ALA A 107 9.46 0.50 17.81
CA ALA A 107 9.50 1.87 17.31
C ALA A 107 10.93 2.44 17.42
N ASP A 108 11.33 3.19 16.40
CA ASP A 108 12.52 4.05 16.47
C ASP A 108 12.26 5.24 17.40
N ALA A 109 13.33 5.90 17.87
CA ALA A 109 13.24 7.07 18.74
C ALA A 109 12.48 8.25 18.10
N VAL A 110 12.45 8.33 16.76
CA VAL A 110 11.71 9.39 16.04
C VAL A 110 10.20 9.15 15.96
N VAL A 111 9.72 7.97 16.35
CA VAL A 111 8.29 7.65 16.36
C VAL A 111 7.64 8.25 17.60
N SER A 112 6.66 9.13 17.38
CA SER A 112 5.98 9.85 18.46
C SER A 112 5.31 8.91 19.46
N ALA A 113 5.36 9.31 20.75
CA ALA A 113 4.87 8.53 21.89
C ALA A 113 3.35 8.28 21.85
N ASP A 114 2.59 9.22 21.29
CA ASP A 114 1.13 9.12 21.07
C ASP A 114 0.73 7.99 20.10
N SER A 115 1.68 7.50 19.31
CA SER A 115 1.44 6.52 18.24
C SER A 115 2.11 5.17 18.51
N ARG A 116 2.64 4.92 19.71
CA ARG A 116 3.29 3.67 20.11
C ARG A 116 2.83 3.24 21.50
N GLY A 117 3.00 1.96 21.82
CA GLY A 117 2.66 1.39 23.12
C GLY A 117 3.46 0.13 23.40
N PHE A 118 3.29 -0.43 24.60
CA PHE A 118 4.08 -1.57 25.06
C PHE A 118 3.32 -2.89 24.92
N ASP A 119 3.81 -3.77 24.07
CA ASP A 119 3.38 -5.15 23.99
C ASP A 119 4.10 -5.97 25.07
N GLY A 120 3.39 -6.28 26.16
CA GLY A 120 3.94 -7.07 27.27
C GLY A 120 4.24 -8.53 26.91
N GLY A 121 3.57 -9.10 25.89
CA GLY A 121 3.83 -10.47 25.44
C GLY A 121 5.13 -10.60 24.65
N LYS A 122 5.51 -9.54 23.93
CA LYS A 122 6.75 -9.50 23.11
C LYS A 122 7.85 -8.64 23.73
N LEU A 123 7.57 -7.93 24.81
CA LEU A 123 8.42 -6.91 25.43
C LEU A 123 8.87 -5.83 24.44
N ILE A 124 7.94 -5.40 23.57
CA ILE A 124 8.21 -4.43 22.51
C ILE A 124 7.48 -3.12 22.81
N ASN A 125 8.23 -2.02 22.94
CA ASN A 125 7.67 -0.67 22.82
C ASN A 125 7.62 -0.29 21.33
N GLY A 126 6.44 -0.19 20.76
CA GLY A 126 6.30 0.09 19.35
C GLY A 126 4.88 0.16 18.81
N ARG A 127 4.75 -0.20 17.54
CA ARG A 127 3.47 -0.27 16.83
C ARG A 127 3.16 -1.71 16.49
N LYS A 128 1.87 -2.02 16.36
CA LYS A 128 1.42 -3.33 15.89
C LYS A 128 0.74 -3.17 14.55
N ARG A 129 1.13 -4.01 13.59
CA ARG A 129 0.45 -4.15 12.30
C ARG A 129 -0.49 -5.33 12.39
N HIS A 130 -1.76 -5.10 12.10
CA HIS A 130 -2.77 -6.14 11.90
C HIS A 130 -2.94 -6.30 10.40
N VAL A 131 -2.69 -7.50 9.90
CA VAL A 131 -2.71 -7.81 8.48
C VAL A 131 -3.78 -8.86 8.25
N VAL A 132 -4.64 -8.60 7.28
CA VAL A 132 -5.65 -9.55 6.81
C VAL A 132 -5.27 -9.97 5.41
N VAL A 133 -5.18 -11.28 5.17
CA VAL A 133 -4.95 -11.88 3.85
C VAL A 133 -6.08 -12.84 3.51
N ASP A 134 -6.32 -13.10 2.23
CA ASP A 134 -7.25 -14.14 1.79
C ASP A 134 -6.64 -15.54 1.85
N THR A 135 -7.41 -16.54 1.44
CA THR A 135 -6.98 -17.96 1.38
C THR A 135 -5.85 -18.24 0.38
N LEU A 136 -5.51 -17.29 -0.49
CA LEU A 136 -4.37 -17.38 -1.41
C LEU A 136 -3.15 -16.59 -0.88
N GLY A 137 -3.25 -15.99 0.31
CA GLY A 137 -2.23 -15.12 0.88
C GLY A 137 -2.20 -13.71 0.27
N LEU A 138 -3.24 -13.30 -0.48
CA LEU A 138 -3.34 -11.96 -1.04
C LEU A 138 -3.86 -10.99 0.01
N LEU A 139 -3.23 -9.83 0.13
CA LEU A 139 -3.59 -8.81 1.10
C LEU A 139 -5.06 -8.36 0.95
N LEU A 140 -5.76 -8.13 2.06
CA LEU A 140 -7.12 -7.58 2.09
C LEU A 140 -7.17 -6.25 2.84
N GLY A 141 -6.39 -6.13 3.90
CA GLY A 141 -6.32 -4.93 4.71
C GLY A 141 -5.09 -4.91 5.59
N VAL A 142 -4.65 -3.70 5.91
CA VAL A 142 -3.61 -3.45 6.91
C VAL A 142 -4.09 -2.34 7.81
N MET A 143 -4.05 -2.58 9.12
CA MET A 143 -4.25 -1.58 10.15
C MET A 143 -2.99 -1.49 11.00
N VAL A 144 -2.61 -0.28 11.40
CA VAL A 144 -1.48 -0.06 12.30
C VAL A 144 -1.96 0.68 13.54
N THR A 145 -1.71 0.10 14.70
CA THR A 145 -2.08 0.64 16.02
C THR A 145 -0.83 0.76 16.89
N SER A 146 -0.99 1.31 18.10
CA SER A 146 0.02 1.13 19.16
C SER A 146 0.12 -0.36 19.55
N ALA A 147 1.29 -0.80 20.02
CA ALA A 147 1.55 -2.23 20.20
C ALA A 147 0.83 -2.88 21.39
N ASP A 148 0.29 -2.08 22.30
CA ASP A 148 -0.56 -2.50 23.42
C ASP A 148 -2.00 -2.85 22.99
N ILE A 149 -2.43 -2.45 21.79
CA ILE A 149 -3.76 -2.81 21.26
C ILE A 149 -3.79 -4.29 20.84
N GLY A 150 -4.72 -5.06 21.40
CA GLY A 150 -4.94 -6.46 21.04
C GLY A 150 -5.81 -6.63 19.79
N ASP A 151 -5.72 -7.80 19.15
CA ASP A 151 -6.42 -8.08 17.88
C ASP A 151 -7.93 -7.92 17.95
N ARG A 152 -8.53 -8.30 19.09
CA ARG A 152 -9.97 -8.10 19.31
C ARG A 152 -10.38 -6.63 19.26
N ALA A 153 -9.59 -5.75 19.88
CA ALA A 153 -9.87 -4.32 19.90
C ALA A 153 -9.64 -3.70 18.52
N ALA A 154 -8.57 -4.09 17.83
CA ALA A 154 -8.28 -3.65 16.47
C ALA A 154 -9.38 -4.07 15.48
N ALA A 155 -9.88 -5.31 15.59
CA ALA A 155 -10.96 -5.81 14.74
C ALA A 155 -12.27 -5.03 14.89
N ASN A 156 -12.59 -4.53 16.08
CA ASN A 156 -13.78 -3.71 16.32
C ASN A 156 -13.64 -2.26 15.84
N ALA A 157 -12.42 -1.80 15.58
CA ALA A 157 -12.13 -0.45 15.11
C ALA A 157 -11.99 -0.35 13.58
N ALA A 158 -12.07 -1.50 12.89
CA ALA A 158 -11.84 -1.65 11.44
C ALA A 158 -13.08 -1.40 10.59
#